data_AF-X1T2A1-F1
#
_entry.id   AF-X1T2A1-F1
#
_cell.length_a   1.000
_cell.length_b   1.000
_cell.length_c   1.000
_cell.angle_alpha   90.00
_cell.angle_beta   90.00
_cell.angle_gamma   90.00
#
_symmetry.space_group_name_H-M   'P 1'
#
loop_
_entity.id
_entity.type
_entity.pdbx_description
1 polymer ?
#
loop_
_entity_poly.entity_id
_entity_poly.type
_entity_poly.pdbx_seq_one_letter_code
_entity_poly.pdbx_strand_id
1 'polypeptide(L)'
;YVRGAYDFVDVRDTTNGLILAAEKGQPGRHYIFSGAQVQVQELMKELERNIGYPAPTYEIPSAIARAAGGLASIYYRLIRRKPVFTAYSIDVLRSNSQVSSVRAREELGFITRPWQESIRDHVEWFRAEGMLPTRS
;
A
#
# COMPACT_ATOMS: atom_id res chain seq x y z
N TYR A 1 11.71 3.32 -7.89
CA TYR A 1 10.66 3.62 -6.88
C TYR A 1 10.66 5.11 -6.53
N VAL A 2 9.63 5.61 -5.84
CA VAL A 2 9.58 6.99 -5.31
C VAL A 2 9.83 6.92 -3.80
N ARG A 3 10.62 7.85 -3.26
CA ARG A 3 10.91 7.88 -1.82
C ARG A 3 9.68 8.34 -1.03
N GLY A 4 9.28 7.53 -0.05
CA GLY A 4 8.20 7.80 0.88
C GLY A 4 7.75 6.52 1.59
N ALA A 5 6.76 6.66 2.46
CA ALA A 5 6.16 5.55 3.20
C ALA A 5 4.63 5.66 3.16
N TYR A 6 3.95 4.53 3.24
CA TYR A 6 2.50 4.46 3.34
C TYR A 6 2.11 3.88 4.70
N ASP A 7 0.96 4.30 5.22
CA ASP A 7 0.30 3.54 6.27
C ASP A 7 -0.44 2.37 5.61
N PHE A 8 -0.02 1.15 5.95
CA PHE A 8 -0.54 -0.07 5.35
C PHE A 8 -1.39 -0.83 6.37
N VAL A 9 -2.60 -1.19 5.96
CA VAL A 9 -3.51 -2.02 6.73
C VAL A 9 -4.20 -3.01 5.78
N ASP A 10 -4.30 -4.26 6.21
CA ASP A 10 -5.03 -5.29 5.46
C ASP A 10 -6.54 -4.99 5.51
N VAL A 11 -7.23 -5.17 4.38
CA VAL A 11 -8.69 -4.95 4.32
C VAL A 11 -9.44 -5.83 5.32
N ARG A 12 -8.96 -7.06 5.57
CA ARG A 12 -9.54 -7.99 6.55
C ARG A 12 -9.46 -7.43 7.96
N ASP A 13 -8.34 -6.78 8.30
CA ASP A 13 -8.21 -6.12 9.61
C ASP A 13 -9.11 -4.90 9.70
N THR A 14 -9.15 -4.06 8.67
CA THR A 14 -10.04 -2.89 8.66
C THR A 14 -11.50 -3.30 8.83
N THR A 15 -11.94 -4.38 8.17
CA THR A 15 -13.29 -4.95 8.36
C THR A 15 -13.52 -5.40 9.80
N ASN A 16 -12.57 -6.12 10.40
CA ASN A 16 -12.65 -6.49 11.82
C ASN A 16 -12.71 -5.27 12.73
N GLY A 17 -11.93 -4.22 12.44
CA GLY A 17 -11.97 -2.95 13.14
C GLY A 17 -13.34 -2.28 13.08
N LEU A 18 -13.99 -2.28 11.90
CA LEU A 18 -15.35 -1.76 11.73
C LEU A 18 -16.38 -2.55 12.55
N ILE A 19 -16.28 -3.88 12.59
CA ILE A 19 -17.14 -4.72 13.42
C ILE A 19 -16.93 -4.40 14.90
N LEU A 20 -15.69 -4.32 15.35
CA LEU A 20 -15.37 -3.96 16.74
C LEU A 20 -15.86 -2.57 17.11
N ALA A 21 -15.80 -1.60 16.20
CA ALA A 21 -16.35 -0.27 16.42
C ALA A 21 -17.88 -0.29 16.53
N ALA A 22 -18.56 -1.17 15.78
CA ALA A 22 -20.00 -1.35 15.91
C ALA A 22 -20.39 -2.00 17.25
N GLU A 23 -19.59 -2.95 17.74
CA GLU A 23 -19.88 -3.70 18.97
C GLU A 23 -19.46 -2.96 20.26
N LYS A 24 -18.31 -2.28 20.22
CA LYS A 24 -17.64 -1.72 21.41
C LYS A 24 -17.39 -0.21 21.33
N GLY A 25 -17.68 0.41 20.18
CA GLY A 25 -17.45 1.82 19.97
C GLY A 25 -18.32 2.68 20.87
N GLN A 26 -17.79 3.85 21.25
CA GLN A 26 -18.52 4.82 22.05
C GLN A 26 -19.07 5.97 21.20
N PRO A 27 -20.27 6.50 21.51
CA PRO A 27 -20.81 7.68 20.86
C PRO A 27 -19.82 8.87 20.88
N GLY A 28 -19.70 9.58 19.77
CA GLY A 28 -18.81 10.73 19.63
C GLY A 28 -17.31 10.39 19.47
N ARG A 29 -16.94 9.10 19.36
CA ARG A 29 -15.57 8.69 19.07
C ARG A 29 -15.32 8.48 17.58
N HIS A 30 -14.12 8.86 17.16
CA HIS A 30 -13.56 8.52 15.86
C HIS A 30 -12.39 7.56 16.06
N TYR A 31 -12.40 6.47 15.30
CA TYR A 31 -11.38 5.44 15.30
C TYR A 31 -10.67 5.41 13.95
N ILE A 32 -9.35 5.29 13.98
CA ILE A 32 -8.54 5.11 12.78
C ILE A 32 -7.89 3.73 12.84
N PHE A 33 -8.11 2.94 11.78
CA PHE A 33 -7.57 1.60 11.64
C PHE A 33 -6.30 1.67 10.79
N SER A 34 -5.17 1.82 11.48
CA SER A 34 -3.83 1.86 10.89
C SER A 34 -3.05 0.63 11.34
N GLY A 35 -2.30 0.04 10.41
CA GLY A 35 -1.51 -1.18 10.65
C GLY A 35 -0.04 -0.86 10.91
N ALA A 36 0.72 -0.66 9.84
CA ALA A 36 2.14 -0.38 9.91
C ALA A 36 2.54 0.67 8.87
N GLN A 37 3.48 1.53 9.23
CA GLN A 37 4.17 2.36 8.25
C GLN A 37 5.14 1.48 7.45
N VAL A 38 4.96 1.45 6.14
CA VAL A 38 5.77 0.65 5.21
C VAL A 38 6.47 1.58 4.24
N GLN A 39 7.80 1.51 4.18
CA GLN A 39 8.55 2.25 3.18
C GLN A 39 8.34 1.61 1.81
N VAL A 40 8.22 2.43 0.75
CA VAL A 40 8.08 1.90 -0.61
C VAL A 40 9.23 0.96 -0.98
N GLN A 41 10.45 1.26 -0.52
CA GLN A 41 11.60 0.41 -0.74
C GLN A 41 11.46 -0.96 -0.06
N GLU A 42 10.89 -1.01 1.14
CA GLU A 42 10.64 -2.26 1.86
C GLU A 42 9.55 -3.09 1.17
N LEU A 43 8.46 -2.45 0.77
CA LEU A 43 7.39 -3.09 -0.01
C LEU A 43 7.93 -3.71 -1.31
N MET A 44 8.76 -2.96 -2.05
CA MET A 44 9.37 -3.44 -3.30
C MET A 44 10.28 -4.65 -3.06
N LYS A 45 11.13 -4.61 -2.02
CA LYS A 45 11.98 -5.74 -1.64
C LYS A 45 11.18 -6.96 -1.24
N GLU A 46 10.07 -6.76 -0.52
CA GLU A 46 9.20 -7.86 -0.10
C GLU A 46 8.48 -8.50 -1.30
N LEU A 47 8.02 -7.69 -2.25
CA LEU A 47 7.45 -8.17 -3.51
C LEU A 47 8.48 -8.95 -4.35
N GLU A 48 9.71 -8.45 -4.47
CA GLU A 48 10.80 -9.15 -5.16
C GLU A 48 11.06 -10.53 -4.55
N ARG A 49 11.08 -10.64 -3.21
CA ARG A 49 11.24 -11.93 -2.51
C ARG A 49 10.10 -12.91 -2.79
N ASN A 50 8.86 -12.44 -2.82
CA ASN A 50 7.69 -13.30 -2.97
C ASN A 50 7.40 -13.69 -4.44
N ILE A 51 7.68 -12.79 -5.39
CA ILE A 51 7.39 -12.98 -6.83
C ILE A 51 8.62 -13.50 -7.60
N GLY A 52 9.84 -13.23 -7.10
CA GLY A 52 11.10 -13.67 -7.73
C GLY A 52 11.50 -12.86 -8.97
N TYR A 53 10.89 -11.70 -9.19
CA TYR A 53 11.27 -10.74 -10.24
C TYR A 53 12.00 -9.54 -9.62
N PRO A 54 13.07 -9.04 -10.27
CA PRO A 54 13.83 -7.91 -9.73
C PRO A 54 12.93 -6.68 -9.63
N ALA A 55 12.82 -6.10 -8.43
CA ALA A 55 12.08 -4.87 -8.24
C ALA A 55 12.89 -3.67 -8.80
N PRO A 56 12.21 -2.62 -9.29
CA PRO A 56 12.89 -1.43 -9.79
C PRO A 56 13.59 -0.68 -8.66
N THR A 57 14.92 -0.80 -8.61
CA THR A 57 15.82 -0.20 -7.61
C THR A 57 16.15 1.27 -7.84
N TYR A 58 15.86 1.82 -9.02
CA TYR A 58 16.16 3.22 -9.33
C TYR A 58 15.14 4.18 -8.73
N GLU A 59 15.59 5.10 -7.88
CA GLU A 59 14.76 6.19 -7.35
C GLU A 59 14.40 7.15 -8.50
N ILE A 60 13.11 7.40 -8.72
CA ILE A 60 12.67 8.36 -9.73
C ILE A 60 12.81 9.78 -9.13
N PRO A 61 13.65 10.66 -9.72
CA PRO A 61 13.81 12.01 -9.23
C PRO A 61 12.47 12.76 -9.21
N SER A 62 12.21 13.47 -8.11
CA SER A 62 10.94 14.21 -7.89
C SER A 62 10.61 15.27 -8.96
N ALA A 63 11.59 15.72 -9.74
CA ALA A 63 11.38 16.61 -10.88
C ALA A 63 10.77 15.87 -12.08
N ILE A 64 11.23 14.64 -12.37
CA ILE A 64 10.69 13.79 -13.43
C ILE A 64 9.27 13.35 -13.08
N ALA A 65 9.03 13.01 -11.82
CA ALA A 65 7.71 12.70 -11.29
C ALA A 65 6.68 13.82 -11.51
N ARG A 66 7.04 15.08 -11.21
CA ARG A 66 6.18 16.24 -11.41
C ARG A 66 5.98 16.58 -12.90
N ALA A 67 7.03 16.48 -13.71
CA ALA A 67 6.93 16.67 -15.16
C ALA A 67 6.09 15.59 -15.84
N ALA A 68 6.17 14.34 -15.36
CA ALA A 68 5.34 13.24 -15.81
C ALA A 68 3.85 13.48 -15.50
N GLY A 69 3.50 14.21 -14.45
CA GLY A 69 2.10 14.61 -14.18
C GLY A 69 1.52 15.57 -15.23
N GLY A 70 2.34 16.38 -15.88
CA GLY A 70 1.92 17.28 -16.97
C GLY A 70 1.92 16.65 -18.36
N LEU A 71 2.85 15.71 -18.64
CA LEU A 71 2.96 14.98 -19.92
C LEU A 71 2.23 13.63 -19.92
N ALA A 72 1.75 13.21 -18.76
CA ALA A 72 1.01 12.01 -18.45
C ALA A 72 -0.08 11.72 -19.49
N SER A 73 -0.95 12.70 -19.76
CA SER A 73 -2.09 12.56 -20.66
C SER A 73 -1.72 12.14 -22.09
N ILE A 74 -0.55 12.57 -22.59
CA ILE A 74 -0.07 12.24 -23.94
C ILE A 74 0.67 10.89 -23.93
N TYR A 75 1.49 10.63 -22.90
CA TYR A 75 2.23 9.37 -22.75
C TYR A 75 1.31 8.17 -22.42
N TYR A 76 0.24 8.39 -21.63
CA TYR A 76 -0.76 7.39 -21.26
C TYR A 76 -1.60 6.89 -22.42
N ARG A 77 -1.72 7.69 -23.49
CA ARG A 77 -2.42 7.29 -24.71
C ARG A 77 -1.54 6.42 -25.62
N LEU A 78 -0.21 6.54 -25.50
CA LEU A 78 0.76 5.80 -26.29
C LEU A 78 1.09 4.41 -25.70
N ILE A 79 1.11 4.30 -24.36
CA ILE A 79 1.35 3.03 -23.67
C ILE A 79 0.01 2.45 -23.21
N ARG A 80 -0.48 1.40 -23.91
CA ARG A 80 -1.69 0.63 -23.55
C ARG A 80 -1.55 -0.19 -22.25
N ARG A 81 -0.73 0.23 -21.29
CA ARG A 81 -0.60 -0.39 -19.96
C ARG A 81 -0.85 0.65 -18.88
N LYS A 82 -1.73 0.30 -17.94
CA LYS A 82 -2.10 1.15 -16.80
C LYS A 82 -0.83 1.52 -16.00
N PRO A 83 -0.60 2.80 -15.71
CA PRO A 83 0.58 3.22 -14.97
C PRO A 83 0.52 2.68 -13.53
N VAL A 84 1.61 2.06 -13.09
CA VAL A 84 1.78 1.54 -11.72
C VAL A 84 1.99 2.69 -10.71
N PHE A 85 2.27 3.92 -11.20
CA PHE A 85 2.54 5.11 -10.38
C PHE A 85 1.88 6.34 -11.00
N THR A 86 0.82 6.85 -10.38
CA THR A 86 0.20 8.13 -10.77
C THR A 86 0.84 9.27 -9.99
N ALA A 87 0.80 10.50 -10.53
CA ALA A 87 1.32 11.70 -9.85
C ALA A 87 0.75 11.89 -8.44
N TYR A 88 -0.49 11.43 -8.20
CA TYR A 88 -1.13 11.40 -6.88
C TYR A 88 -0.40 10.52 -5.86
N SER A 89 0.09 9.33 -6.28
CA SER A 89 0.87 8.43 -5.44
C SER A 89 2.15 9.11 -4.91
N ILE A 90 2.69 10.06 -5.67
CA ILE A 90 3.96 10.74 -5.41
C ILE A 90 3.79 11.86 -4.37
N ASP A 91 2.67 12.58 -4.41
CA ASP A 91 2.37 13.61 -3.42
C ASP A 91 1.98 13.00 -2.07
N VAL A 92 1.18 11.92 -2.06
CA VAL A 92 0.82 11.19 -0.83
C VAL A 92 2.04 10.58 -0.14
N LEU A 93 3.04 10.14 -0.91
CA LEU A 93 4.29 9.60 -0.38
C LEU A 93 5.12 10.59 0.45
N ARG A 94 4.89 11.89 0.25
CA ARG A 94 5.66 12.96 0.90
C ARG A 94 4.97 13.53 2.14
N SER A 95 3.68 13.27 2.34
CA SER A 95 2.92 13.81 3.47
C SER A 95 2.67 12.73 4.53
N ASN A 96 3.50 12.70 5.57
CA ASN A 96 3.24 12.10 6.90
C ASN A 96 2.31 10.87 6.94
N SER A 97 2.85 9.69 6.67
CA SER A 97 2.17 8.39 6.81
C SER A 97 2.25 7.79 8.22
N GLN A 98 2.46 8.60 9.26
CA GLN A 98 2.30 8.16 10.64
C GLN A 98 0.88 8.43 11.08
N VAL A 99 0.07 7.37 11.06
CA VAL A 99 -1.32 7.40 11.52
C VAL A 99 -1.38 6.71 12.88
N SER A 100 -1.99 7.37 13.88
CA SER A 100 -2.14 6.78 15.20
C SER A 100 -3.42 5.96 15.27
N SER A 101 -3.28 4.65 15.49
CA SER A 101 -4.39 3.74 15.78
C SER A 101 -4.57 3.46 17.28
N VAL A 102 -3.91 4.22 18.17
CA VAL A 102 -3.83 3.94 19.62
C VAL A 102 -5.22 3.76 20.22
N ARG A 103 -6.15 4.67 19.91
CA ARG A 103 -7.52 4.61 20.42
C ARG A 103 -8.26 3.33 20.00
N ALA A 104 -8.10 2.91 18.74
CA ALA A 104 -8.73 1.68 18.26
C ALA A 104 -8.16 0.44 19.00
N ARG A 105 -6.85 0.44 19.31
CA ARG A 105 -6.21 -0.65 20.06
C ARG A 105 -6.71 -0.70 21.50
N GLU A 106 -6.73 0.44 22.18
CA GLU A 106 -7.07 0.54 23.61
C GLU A 106 -8.57 0.35 23.88
N GLU A 107 -9.44 0.98 23.09
CA GLU A 107 -10.88 0.97 23.36
C GLU A 107 -11.59 -0.21 22.69
N LEU A 108 -11.15 -0.65 21.51
CA LEU A 108 -11.83 -1.69 20.72
C LEU A 108 -11.11 -3.06 20.80
N GLY A 109 -9.86 -3.09 21.24
CA GLY A 109 -8.99 -4.27 21.13
C GLY A 109 -8.55 -4.54 19.68
N PHE A 110 -8.49 -3.51 18.84
CA PHE A 110 -8.07 -3.64 17.44
C PHE A 110 -6.64 -4.15 17.35
N ILE A 111 -6.43 -5.20 16.54
CA ILE A 111 -5.11 -5.77 16.25
C ILE A 111 -4.97 -5.92 14.75
N THR A 112 -3.73 -5.79 14.26
CA THR A 112 -3.40 -5.94 12.84
C THR A 112 -2.36 -7.04 12.66
N ARG A 113 -2.46 -7.75 11.53
CA ARG A 113 -1.43 -8.71 11.12
C ARG A 113 -0.20 -7.97 10.55
N PRO A 114 0.98 -8.61 10.53
CA PRO A 114 2.13 -8.08 9.82
C PRO A 114 1.80 -7.87 8.33
N TRP A 115 2.15 -6.72 7.77
CA TRP A 115 1.83 -6.38 6.37
C TRP A 115 2.46 -7.38 5.36
N GLN A 116 3.58 -8.02 5.72
CA GLN A 116 4.25 -9.03 4.90
C GLN A 116 3.37 -10.27 4.69
N GLU A 117 2.54 -10.63 5.68
CA GLU A 117 1.58 -11.72 5.53
C GLU A 117 0.52 -11.38 4.49
N SER A 118 0.00 -10.15 4.50
CA SER A 118 -0.93 -9.67 3.46
C SER A 118 -0.34 -9.72 2.06
N ILE A 119 0.95 -9.36 1.92
CA ILE A 119 1.64 -9.42 0.63
C ILE A 119 1.81 -10.86 0.17
N ARG A 120 2.23 -11.76 1.05
CA ARG A 120 2.39 -13.18 0.73
C ARG A 120 1.06 -13.81 0.29
N ASP A 121 0.00 -13.63 1.08
CA ASP A 121 -1.33 -14.17 0.76
C ASP A 121 -1.82 -13.67 -0.61
N HIS A 122 -1.57 -12.39 -0.91
CA HIS A 122 -1.97 -11.81 -2.19
C HIS A 122 -1.16 -12.35 -3.38
N VAL A 123 0.15 -12.54 -3.20
CA VAL A 123 1.03 -13.14 -4.23
C VAL A 123 0.66 -14.60 -4.48
N GLU A 124 0.33 -15.35 -3.43
CA GLU A 124 -0.16 -16.73 -3.54
C GLU A 124 -1.48 -16.80 -4.30
N TRP A 125 -2.42 -15.89 -4.01
CA TRP A 125 -3.66 -15.78 -4.77
C TRP A 125 -3.41 -15.46 -6.26
N PHE A 126 -2.54 -14.49 -6.56
CA PHE A 126 -2.14 -14.17 -7.94
C PHE A 126 -1.52 -15.36 -8.67
N ARG A 127 -0.75 -16.18 -7.96
CA ARG A 127 -0.15 -17.40 -8.49
C ARG A 127 -1.21 -18.44 -8.83
N ALA A 128 -2.18 -18.64 -7.93
CA ALA A 128 -3.29 -19.58 -8.12
C ALA A 128 -4.18 -19.18 -9.31
N GLU A 129 -4.43 -17.89 -9.50
CA GLU A 129 -5.23 -17.35 -10.60
C GLU A 129 -4.48 -17.24 -11.94
N GLY A 130 -3.21 -17.66 -11.99
CA GLY A 130 -2.39 -17.57 -13.21
C GLY A 130 -2.08 -16.13 -13.64
N MET A 131 -2.18 -15.16 -12.71
CA MET A 131 -1.91 -13.75 -12.96
C MET A 131 -0.43 -13.39 -12.84
N LEU A 132 0.39 -14.28 -12.28
CA LEU A 132 1.84 -14.14 -12.29
C LEU A 132 2.43 -14.72 -13.58
N PRO A 133 3.40 -14.03 -14.20
CA PRO A 133 4.11 -14.58 -15.35
C PRO A 133 4.78 -15.90 -14.98
N THR A 134 4.52 -16.93 -15.77
CA THR A 134 5.16 -18.25 -15.64
C THR A 134 6.63 -18.12 -16.06
N ARG A 135 7.56 -18.65 -15.27
CA ARG A 135 8.97 -18.77 -15.70
C ARG A 135 9.02 -19.61 -16.97
N SER A 136 9.54 -19.05 -18.07
CA SER A 136 10.08 -19.80 -19.21
C SER A 136 11.49 -20.27 -18.90
#